data_AF-E9HRH7-F1
#
_entry.id   AF-E9HRH7-F1
#
_cell.length_a   1.000
_cell.length_b   1.000
_cell.length_c   1.000
_cell.angle_alpha   90.00
_cell.angle_beta   90.00
_cell.angle_gamma   90.00
#
_symmetry.space_group_name_H-M   'P 1'
#
loop_
_entity.id
_entity.type
_entity.pdbx_description
1 polymer ?
#
loop_
_entity_poly.entity_id
_entity_poly.type
_entity_poly.pdbx_seq_one_letter_code
_entity_poly.pdbx_strand_id
1 'polypeptide(L)' 'CSQPAETGHCWALFPRYFYNVSSRSCEEFISGGCEGNENNYESVQECSQHC' A
#
# COMPACT_ATOMS: atom_id res chain seq x y z
N CYS A 1 -2.48 0.26 -9.40
CA CYS A 1 -3.28 1.02 -8.41
C CYS A 1 -4.67 0.44 -8.15
N SER A 2 -5.15 -0.57 -8.89
CA SER A 2 -6.42 -1.27 -8.59
C SER A 2 -6.27 -2.52 -7.72
N GLN A 3 -5.03 -2.89 -7.38
CA GLN A 3 -4.75 -4.05 -6.52
C GLN A 3 -5.11 -3.73 -5.07
N PRO A 4 -5.57 -4.70 -4.26
CA PRO A 4 -5.88 -4.47 -2.86
C PRO A 4 -4.62 -4.21 -2.02
N ALA A 5 -4.78 -3.59 -0.86
CA ALA A 5 -3.71 -3.57 0.15
C ALA A 5 -3.36 -5.00 0.57
N GLU A 6 -2.08 -5.35 0.55
CA GLU A 6 -1.61 -6.70 0.84
C GLU A 6 -0.48 -6.69 1.86
N THR A 7 -0.76 -7.22 3.06
CA THR A 7 0.23 -7.35 4.13
C THR A 7 1.30 -8.40 3.79
N GLY A 8 0.95 -9.45 3.03
CA GLY A 8 1.84 -10.58 2.75
C GLY A 8 2.02 -11.51 3.97
N HIS A 9 2.92 -12.49 3.84
CA HIS A 9 3.07 -13.58 4.84
C HIS A 9 4.09 -13.31 5.95
N CYS A 10 4.88 -12.25 5.83
CA CYS A 10 5.83 -11.83 6.88
C CYS A 10 5.13 -11.01 7.98
N TRP A 11 5.80 -10.89 9.14
CA TRP A 11 5.23 -10.26 10.35
C TRP A 11 5.92 -8.97 10.77
N ALA A 12 6.65 -8.31 9.87
CA ALA A 12 7.11 -6.96 10.15
C ALA A 12 5.91 -5.99 10.15
N LEU A 13 6.08 -4.83 10.80
CA LEU A 13 5.03 -3.81 10.88
C LEU A 13 5.52 -2.55 10.18
N PHE A 14 5.48 -2.56 8.84
CA PHE A 14 5.86 -1.40 8.05
C PHE A 14 4.63 -0.56 7.72
N PRO A 15 4.51 0.68 8.24
CA PRO A 15 3.50 1.61 7.77
C PRO A 15 3.78 1.97 6.32
N ARG A 16 2.79 1.74 5.46
CA ARG A 16 2.85 1.93 4.01
C ARG A 16 1.54 2.56 3.52
N TYR A 17 1.53 3.01 2.27
CA TYR A 17 0.36 3.58 1.61
C TYR A 17 -0.05 2.73 0.42
N PHE A 18 -1.35 2.59 0.20
CA PHE A 18 -1.90 1.99 -1.02
C PHE A 18 -2.99 2.89 -1.60
N TYR A 19 -3.19 2.83 -2.91
CA TYR A 19 -4.29 3.55 -3.55
C TYR A 19 -5.59 2.75 -3.41
N ASN A 20 -6.58 3.35 -2.76
CA ASN A 20 -7.92 2.79 -2.63
C ASN A 20 -8.83 3.36 -3.72
N VAL A 21 -9.18 2.53 -4.70
CA VAL A 21 -10.05 2.90 -5.83
C VAL A 21 -11.48 3.28 -5.41
N SER A 22 -11.95 2.80 -4.26
CA SER A 22 -13.32 3.04 -3.79
C SER A 22 -13.47 4.45 -3.23
N SER A 23 -12.50 4.89 -2.41
CA SER A 23 -12.42 6.25 -1.87
C SER A 23 -11.72 7.23 -2.81
N ARG A 24 -10.99 6.71 -3.82
CA ARG A 24 -10.13 7.46 -4.74
C ARG A 24 -9.03 8.22 -4.02
N SER A 25 -8.47 7.62 -2.98
CA SER A 25 -7.41 8.22 -2.16
C SER A 25 -6.34 7.21 -1.78
N CYS A 26 -5.14 7.71 -1.50
CA CYS A 26 -4.07 6.94 -0.90
C CYS A 26 -4.31 6.81 0.61
N GLU A 27 -4.40 5.58 1.10
CA GLU A 27 -4.71 5.24 2.49
C GLU A 27 -3.56 4.47 3.13
N GLU A 28 -3.39 4.62 4.45
CA GLU A 28 -2.37 3.90 5.21
C GLU A 28 -2.78 2.44 5.46
N PHE A 29 -1.81 1.55 5.43
CA PHE A 29 -1.95 0.16 5.86
C PHE A 29 -0.62 -0.37 6.41
N ILE A 30 -0.66 -1.57 7.00
CA ILE A 30 0.54 -2.25 7.48
C ILE A 30 0.96 -3.34 6.48
N SER A 31 2.17 -3.18 5.95
CA SER A 31 2.88 -4.19 5.17
C SER A 31 3.69 -5.10 6.09
N GLY A 32 3.56 -6.41 5.88
CA GLY A 32 4.30 -7.47 6.56
C GLY A 32 5.77 -7.54 6.16
N GLY A 33 6.16 -6.84 5.08
CA GLY A 33 7.54 -6.70 4.63
C GLY A 33 8.01 -7.74 3.60
N CYS A 34 7.15 -8.68 3.20
CA CYS A 34 7.43 -9.60 2.09
C CYS A 34 6.14 -10.03 1.41
N GLU A 35 6.22 -10.49 0.15
CA GLU A 35 5.11 -11.07 -0.61
C GLU A 35 3.86 -10.17 -0.65
N GLY A 36 4.05 -8.85 -0.62
CA GLY A 36 3.00 -7.89 -0.99
C GLY A 36 2.98 -7.66 -2.49
N ASN A 37 2.09 -6.76 -2.92
CA ASN A 37 2.00 -6.35 -4.32
C ASN A 37 2.51 -4.92 -4.57
N GLU A 38 2.42 -4.47 -5.83
CA GLU A 38 2.94 -3.19 -6.29
C GLU A 38 2.14 -1.96 -5.78
N ASN A 39 0.93 -2.14 -5.23
CA ASN A 39 0.15 -1.07 -4.62
C ASN A 39 0.60 -0.84 -3.16
N ASN A 40 1.89 -0.54 -2.99
CA ASN A 40 2.55 -0.43 -1.70
C ASN A 40 3.67 0.62 -1.78
N TYR A 41 3.42 1.79 -1.20
CA TYR A 41 4.27 2.97 -1.30
C TYR A 41 4.76 3.43 0.07
N GLU A 42 5.92 4.09 0.12
CA GLU A 42 6.50 4.56 1.38
C GLU A 42 5.89 5.89 1.85
N SER A 43 5.26 6.64 0.94
CA SER A 43 4.62 7.91 1.26
C SER A 43 3.32 8.12 0.49
N VAL A 44 2.44 8.96 1.04
CA VAL A 44 1.21 9.39 0.38
C VAL A 44 1.50 10.14 -0.92
N GLN A 45 2.61 10.89 -0.99
CA GLN A 45 3.02 11.63 -2.18
C GLN A 45 3.41 10.68 -3.31
N GLU A 46 4.21 9.66 -3.00
CA GLU A 46 4.59 8.63 -3.98
C GLU A 46 3.35 7.91 -4.52
N CYS A 47 2.47 7.44 -3.64
CA CYS A 47 1.21 6.81 -4.03
C CYS A 47 0.37 7.72 -4.95
N SER A 48 0.23 9.01 -4.59
CA SER A 48 -0.58 9.96 -5.35
C SER A 48 0.03 10.33 -6.71
N GLN A 49 1.36 10.30 -6.82
CA GLN A 49 2.06 10.52 -8.09
C GLN A 49 1.95 9.31 -9.02
N HIS A 50 1.84 8.10 -8.45
CA HIS A 50 1.89 6.86 -9.22
C HIS A 50 0.52 6.39 -9.75
N CYS A 51 -0.62 6.89 -9.23
CA CYS A 51 -1.94 6.22 -9.36
C CYS A 51 -3.13 6.95 -10.02
#